data_AF-A0A916T694-F1
#
_entry.id   AF-A0A916T694-F1
#
_cell.length_a   1.000
_cell.length_b   1.000
_cell.length_c   1.000
_cell.angle_alpha   90.00
_cell.angle_beta   90.00
_cell.angle_gamma   90.00
#
_symmetry.space_group_name_H-M   'P 1'
#
loop_
_entity.id
_entity.type
_entity.pdbx_description
1 polymer ?
#
loop_
_entity_poly.entity_id
_entity_poly.type
_entity_poly.pdbx_seq_one_letter_code
_entity_poly.pdbx_strand_id
1 'polypeptide(L)'
;MAAQITREERERLSDAYELRYRGEGGPMSSALFSAYLAALVGTVYGSVLAHYVFEEWPQILHWIERQPIFATGIAVVGVLLVAAVAFKVGGARGPVLPEPGHIEFVVATDLPRRLTLRDAWRGSQLMVLTSCLCLGVALPIGFTMAGGSATALVVGVVLGLLGGILIVQSWLRGQVRGHAPLGGMASWPLVEAIPGATMLRQSLLSEAVTSSLIVSDTRRARAQAFSLKLRHKPERIRVAGPHVTVVLADVTGLLRTGWSSLGWLVLELVAVVLVGLNALQNASSPLLLPILVVLTHVGASGLTRGLQGQAAAAGDQSLLGLTWTHEAVLHLAPLAILQFVVATAVGLATGSGGDAAAYGVTIALLVSGGQLLYAHKGPAPGIFMSGPGRGGGVLWAMHPGIVVLAGGFAATLGAGTAVMAGAVVLAIGYSRSSAAFAPARVN
;
A
#
# COMPACT_ATOMS: atom_id res chain seq x y z
N MET A 1 -22.73 -5.58 43.93
CA MET A 1 -23.53 -4.40 44.34
C MET A 1 -23.04 -3.23 43.51
N ALA A 2 -23.72 -2.92 42.40
CA ALA A 2 -23.27 -1.90 41.46
C ALA A 2 -23.53 -0.52 42.07
N ALA A 3 -22.48 0.27 42.32
CA ALA A 3 -22.61 1.63 42.80
C ALA A 3 -23.45 2.44 41.79
N GLN A 4 -24.53 3.07 42.26
CA GLN A 4 -25.33 3.97 41.44
C GLN A 4 -24.45 5.18 41.11
N ILE A 5 -24.01 5.25 39.86
CA ILE A 5 -23.30 6.41 39.31
C ILE A 5 -24.17 7.63 39.55
N THR A 6 -23.64 8.58 40.33
CA THR A 6 -24.34 9.81 40.67
C THR A 6 -24.54 10.68 39.42
N ARG A 7 -25.55 11.55 39.44
CA ARG A 7 -25.81 12.47 38.31
C ARG A 7 -24.60 13.36 38.00
N GLU A 8 -23.88 13.77 39.05
CA GLU A 8 -22.67 14.58 38.95
C GLU A 8 -21.50 13.83 38.32
N GLU A 9 -21.36 12.53 38.58
CA GLU A 9 -20.39 11.67 37.87
C GLU A 9 -20.76 11.48 36.39
N ARG A 10 -22.07 11.38 36.07
CA ARG A 10 -22.51 11.36 34.66
C ARG A 10 -22.19 12.66 33.93
N GLU A 11 -22.42 13.79 34.57
CA GLU A 11 -22.13 15.12 34.01
C GLU A 11 -20.61 15.32 33.86
N ARG A 12 -19.79 14.91 34.84
CA ARG A 12 -18.33 14.92 34.71
C ARG A 12 -17.80 13.99 33.60
N LEU A 13 -18.41 12.81 33.44
CA LEU A 13 -18.05 11.88 32.37
C LEU A 13 -18.50 12.39 31.00
N SER A 14 -19.67 13.05 30.89
CA SER A 14 -20.09 13.69 29.65
C SER A 14 -19.19 14.86 29.31
N ASP A 15 -18.79 15.67 30.29
CA ASP A 15 -17.89 16.80 30.09
C ASP A 15 -16.49 16.33 29.69
N ALA A 16 -15.94 15.30 30.35
CA ALA A 16 -14.66 14.71 29.97
C ALA A 16 -14.70 14.08 28.56
N TYR A 17 -15.83 13.48 28.20
CA TYR A 17 -16.07 12.97 26.85
C TYR A 17 -16.19 14.12 25.83
N GLU A 18 -16.90 15.19 26.17
CA GLU A 18 -17.08 16.36 25.32
C GLU A 18 -15.76 17.13 25.15
N LEU A 19 -14.92 17.21 26.18
CA LEU A 19 -13.62 17.88 26.13
C LEU A 19 -12.57 17.08 25.34
N ARG A 20 -12.62 15.74 25.42
CA ARG A 20 -11.71 14.84 24.70
C ARG A 20 -12.13 14.58 23.25
N TYR A 21 -13.44 14.57 22.96
CA TYR A 21 -13.99 14.20 21.65
C TYR A 21 -14.73 15.34 20.94
N ARG A 22 -14.69 16.59 21.43
CA ARG A 22 -15.24 17.73 20.67
C ARG A 22 -14.50 17.87 19.34
N GLY A 23 -15.20 17.56 18.26
CA GLY A 23 -14.72 17.72 16.88
C GLY A 23 -13.90 16.54 16.34
N GLU A 24 -13.31 15.70 17.20
CA GLU A 24 -12.67 14.45 16.79
C GLU A 24 -13.65 13.29 16.97
N GLY A 25 -14.36 12.93 15.89
CA GLY A 25 -15.21 11.75 15.91
C GLY A 25 -14.40 10.53 16.35
N GLY A 26 -14.93 9.74 17.30
CA GLY A 26 -14.26 8.54 17.80
C GLY A 26 -13.85 7.54 16.69
N PRO A 27 -13.05 6.50 17.04
CA PRO A 27 -12.48 5.57 16.05
C PRO A 27 -13.52 4.95 15.11
N MET A 28 -14.73 4.70 15.60
CA MET A 28 -15.84 4.17 14.81
C MET A 28 -16.36 5.18 13.77
N SER A 29 -16.50 6.47 14.10
CA SER A 29 -16.92 7.49 13.13
C SER A 29 -15.87 7.75 12.05
N SER A 30 -14.59 7.73 12.41
CA SER A 30 -13.50 7.81 11.41
C SER A 30 -13.52 6.61 10.47
N ALA A 31 -13.74 5.40 11.01
CA ALA A 31 -13.88 4.19 10.21
C ALA A 31 -15.13 4.24 9.31
N LEU A 32 -16.27 4.73 9.81
CA LEU A 32 -17.49 4.92 9.01
C LEU A 32 -17.29 5.90 7.86
N PHE A 33 -16.67 7.06 8.11
CA PHE A 33 -16.37 8.03 7.07
C PHE A 33 -15.40 7.46 6.02
N SER A 34 -14.36 6.77 6.48
CA SER A 34 -13.38 6.13 5.58
C SER A 34 -14.02 5.01 4.76
N ALA A 35 -14.89 4.19 5.36
CA ALA A 35 -15.64 3.15 4.69
C ALA A 35 -16.63 3.74 3.67
N TYR A 36 -17.32 4.82 4.02
CA TYR A 36 -18.19 5.54 3.09
C TYR A 36 -17.41 6.06 1.87
N LEU A 37 -16.27 6.73 2.09
CA LEU A 37 -15.45 7.25 1.00
C LEU A 37 -14.86 6.13 0.14
N ALA A 38 -14.34 5.08 0.76
CA ALA A 38 -13.84 3.90 0.06
C ALA A 38 -14.94 3.22 -0.75
N ALA A 39 -16.18 3.18 -0.24
CA ALA A 39 -17.30 2.62 -0.98
C ALA A 39 -17.70 3.46 -2.18
N LEU A 40 -17.77 4.78 -2.01
CA LEU A 40 -18.12 5.69 -3.08
C LEU A 40 -17.06 5.67 -4.19
N VAL A 41 -15.79 5.91 -3.85
CA VAL A 41 -14.70 5.96 -4.81
C VAL A 41 -14.42 4.57 -5.38
N GLY A 42 -14.30 3.56 -4.53
CA GLY A 42 -13.95 2.21 -4.93
C GLY A 42 -15.01 1.55 -5.81
N THR A 43 -16.30 1.76 -5.51
CA THR A 43 -17.37 1.16 -6.34
C THR A 43 -17.48 1.89 -7.67
N VAL A 44 -17.50 3.23 -7.69
CA VAL A 44 -17.67 4.01 -8.92
C VAL A 44 -16.48 3.86 -9.86
N TYR A 45 -15.26 4.11 -9.39
CA TYR A 45 -14.08 4.00 -10.26
C TYR A 45 -13.71 2.54 -10.52
N GLY A 46 -13.92 1.65 -9.54
CA GLY A 46 -13.68 0.22 -9.71
C GLY A 46 -14.61 -0.40 -10.74
N SER A 47 -15.88 -0.02 -10.80
CA SER A 47 -16.82 -0.54 -11.79
C SER A 47 -16.50 -0.06 -13.19
N VAL A 48 -16.10 1.21 -13.33
CA VAL A 48 -15.64 1.76 -14.62
C VAL A 48 -14.38 1.06 -15.09
N LEU A 49 -13.40 0.84 -14.20
CA LEU A 49 -12.19 0.09 -14.54
C LEU A 49 -12.51 -1.35 -14.95
N ALA A 50 -13.36 -2.02 -14.19
CA ALA A 50 -13.80 -3.38 -14.49
C ALA A 50 -14.54 -3.46 -15.82
N HIS A 51 -15.42 -2.49 -16.11
CA HIS A 51 -16.12 -2.38 -17.39
C HIS A 51 -15.13 -2.31 -18.55
N TYR A 52 -14.12 -1.44 -18.46
CA TYR A 52 -13.07 -1.34 -19.48
C TYR A 52 -12.31 -2.65 -19.67
N VAL A 53 -12.00 -3.38 -18.59
CA VAL A 53 -11.34 -4.70 -18.71
C VAL A 53 -12.20 -5.67 -19.53
N PHE A 54 -13.51 -5.72 -19.27
CA PHE A 54 -14.39 -6.67 -19.98
C PHE A 54 -14.72 -6.24 -21.41
N GLU A 55 -14.78 -4.93 -21.67
CA GLU A 55 -14.96 -4.38 -23.02
C GLU A 55 -13.72 -4.62 -23.89
N GLU A 56 -12.51 -4.41 -23.34
CA GLU A 56 -11.26 -4.62 -24.07
C GLU A 56 -10.97 -6.11 -24.34
N TRP A 57 -11.35 -6.99 -23.41
CA TRP A 57 -11.13 -8.43 -23.51
C TRP A 57 -12.44 -9.22 -23.40
N PRO A 58 -13.31 -9.16 -24.43
CA PRO A 58 -14.60 -9.84 -24.41
C PRO A 58 -14.44 -11.36 -24.24
N GLN A 59 -13.33 -11.96 -24.66
CA GLN A 59 -13.07 -13.39 -24.44
C GLN A 59 -13.07 -13.78 -22.95
N ILE A 60 -12.65 -12.88 -22.05
CA ILE A 60 -12.69 -13.12 -20.60
C ILE A 60 -14.15 -13.12 -20.15
N LEU A 61 -14.94 -12.14 -20.60
CA LEU A 61 -16.37 -12.08 -20.34
C LEU A 61 -17.07 -13.37 -20.79
N HIS A 62 -16.89 -13.76 -22.05
CA HIS A 62 -17.49 -14.98 -22.60
C HIS A 62 -17.02 -16.25 -21.87
N TRP A 63 -15.75 -16.30 -21.44
CA TRP A 63 -15.24 -17.43 -20.67
C TRP A 63 -15.93 -17.52 -19.30
N ILE A 64 -16.09 -16.40 -18.59
CA ILE A 64 -16.83 -16.34 -17.31
C ILE A 64 -18.27 -16.81 -17.50
N GLU A 65 -18.94 -16.38 -18.57
CA GLU A 65 -20.33 -16.78 -18.85
C GLU A 65 -20.47 -18.24 -19.22
N ARG A 66 -19.53 -18.80 -19.99
CA ARG A 66 -19.54 -20.22 -20.37
C ARG A 66 -19.14 -21.13 -19.21
N GLN A 67 -18.30 -20.64 -18.29
CA GLN A 67 -17.70 -21.42 -17.21
C GLN A 67 -17.86 -20.74 -15.83
N PRO A 68 -19.09 -20.42 -15.40
CA PRO A 68 -19.32 -19.60 -14.20
C PRO A 68 -18.84 -20.28 -12.92
N ILE A 69 -18.91 -21.62 -12.86
CA ILE A 69 -18.43 -22.41 -11.73
C ILE A 69 -16.92 -22.28 -11.59
N PHE A 70 -16.17 -22.37 -12.69
CA PHE A 70 -14.71 -22.22 -12.66
C PHE A 70 -14.29 -20.80 -12.32
N ALA A 71 -14.95 -19.78 -12.91
CA ALA A 71 -14.69 -18.39 -12.58
C ALA A 71 -14.93 -18.10 -11.08
N THR A 72 -16.04 -18.59 -10.54
CA THR A 72 -16.35 -18.52 -9.11
C THR A 72 -15.31 -19.27 -8.28
N GLY A 73 -14.89 -20.46 -8.72
CA GLY A 73 -13.84 -21.24 -8.07
C GLY A 73 -12.51 -20.50 -7.98
N ILE A 74 -12.08 -19.82 -9.04
CA ILE A 74 -10.88 -18.97 -9.05
C ILE A 74 -11.02 -17.82 -8.06
N ALA A 75 -12.18 -17.14 -8.04
CA ALA A 75 -12.45 -16.06 -7.10
C ALA A 75 -12.38 -16.56 -5.64
N VAL A 76 -12.97 -17.72 -5.34
CA VAL A 76 -12.90 -18.36 -4.02
C VAL A 76 -11.46 -18.68 -3.64
N VAL A 77 -10.67 -19.29 -4.54
CA VAL A 77 -9.24 -19.56 -4.29
C VAL A 77 -8.48 -18.27 -4.00
N GLY A 78 -8.74 -17.20 -4.75
CA GLY A 78 -8.17 -15.88 -4.50
C GLY A 78 -8.48 -15.35 -3.10
N VAL A 79 -9.75 -15.42 -2.68
CA VAL A 79 -10.18 -15.04 -1.32
C VAL A 79 -9.48 -15.88 -0.24
N LEU A 80 -9.34 -17.20 -0.45
CA LEU A 80 -8.63 -18.09 0.48
C LEU A 80 -7.14 -17.72 0.60
N LEU A 81 -6.49 -17.39 -0.52
CA LEU A 81 -5.09 -16.95 -0.53
C LEU A 81 -4.92 -15.63 0.22
N VAL A 82 -5.81 -14.65 -0.01
CA VAL A 82 -5.80 -13.37 0.73
C VAL A 82 -6.03 -13.61 2.22
N ALA A 83 -6.95 -14.49 2.60
CA ALA A 83 -7.19 -14.85 3.99
C ALA A 83 -5.97 -15.52 4.64
N ALA A 84 -5.25 -16.39 3.91
CA ALA A 84 -4.01 -17.01 4.39
C ALA A 84 -2.89 -15.97 4.60
N VAL A 85 -2.77 -15.01 3.68
CA VAL A 85 -1.86 -13.87 3.84
C VAL A 85 -2.26 -13.03 5.05
N ALA A 86 -3.54 -12.70 5.20
CA ALA A 86 -4.06 -11.95 6.33
C ALA A 86 -3.77 -12.64 7.68
N PHE A 87 -3.92 -13.97 7.75
CA PHE A 87 -3.54 -14.75 8.92
C PHE A 87 -2.04 -14.64 9.25
N LYS A 88 -1.17 -14.69 8.23
CA LYS A 88 0.28 -14.53 8.42
C LYS A 88 0.64 -13.11 8.86
N VAL A 89 0.05 -12.11 8.22
CA VAL A 89 0.28 -10.69 8.52
C VAL A 89 -0.26 -10.33 9.90
N GLY A 90 -1.36 -10.93 10.36
CA GLY A 90 -1.94 -10.72 11.68
C GLY A 90 -0.97 -10.94 12.84
N GLY A 91 -0.08 -11.93 12.72
CA GLY A 91 0.95 -12.16 13.73
C GLY A 91 2.03 -11.07 13.81
N ALA A 92 2.16 -10.25 12.77
CA ALA A 92 3.08 -9.11 12.73
C ALA A 92 2.37 -7.78 13.04
N ARG A 93 1.21 -7.56 12.41
CA ARG A 93 0.34 -6.39 12.58
C ARG A 93 -1.10 -6.88 12.60
N GLY A 94 -1.74 -6.82 13.76
CA GLY A 94 -3.12 -7.27 13.91
C GLY A 94 -4.15 -6.21 13.52
N PRO A 95 -5.42 -6.60 13.33
CA PRO A 95 -6.51 -5.67 13.02
C PRO A 95 -6.85 -4.76 14.20
N VAL A 96 -6.83 -5.27 15.43
CA VAL A 96 -7.26 -4.51 16.61
C VAL A 96 -6.11 -3.66 17.13
N LEU A 97 -6.13 -2.37 16.78
CA LEU A 97 -5.12 -1.38 17.13
C LEU A 97 -5.77 -0.08 17.66
N PRO A 98 -6.23 -0.05 18.92
CA PRO A 98 -6.66 1.20 19.54
C PRO A 98 -5.46 2.12 19.81
N GLU A 99 -5.70 3.40 20.08
CA GLU A 99 -4.67 4.39 20.41
C GLU A 99 -3.80 3.95 21.61
N PRO A 100 -2.48 4.23 21.63
CA PRO A 100 -1.59 3.79 22.70
C PRO A 100 -2.03 4.24 24.09
N GLY A 101 -2.47 5.48 24.24
CA GLY A 101 -3.01 5.97 25.52
C GLY A 101 -4.23 5.17 25.99
N HIS A 102 -5.11 4.74 25.08
CA HIS A 102 -6.23 3.86 25.44
C HIS A 102 -5.74 2.50 25.92
N ILE A 103 -4.65 1.99 25.36
CA ILE A 103 -4.08 0.71 25.79
C ILE A 103 -3.50 0.82 27.20
N GLU A 104 -2.72 1.86 27.46
CA GLU A 104 -2.03 2.08 28.75
C GLU A 104 -3.01 2.41 29.88
N PHE A 105 -4.03 3.22 29.63
CA PHE A 105 -4.94 3.69 30.67
C PHE A 105 -6.22 2.86 30.82
N VAL A 106 -6.66 2.15 29.77
CA VAL A 106 -7.94 1.42 29.77
C VAL A 106 -7.74 -0.07 29.58
N VAL A 107 -7.01 -0.51 28.56
CA VAL A 107 -6.83 -1.94 28.26
C VAL A 107 -5.91 -2.64 29.27
N ALA A 108 -5.03 -1.90 29.92
CA ALA A 108 -4.16 -2.42 30.99
C ALA A 108 -4.90 -2.69 32.31
N THR A 109 -6.13 -2.19 32.48
CA THR A 109 -6.96 -2.45 33.66
C THR A 109 -7.64 -3.82 33.60
N ASP A 110 -8.22 -4.27 34.72
CA ASP A 110 -8.98 -5.53 34.81
C ASP A 110 -10.33 -5.52 34.04
N LEU A 111 -10.61 -4.48 33.26
CA LEU A 111 -11.82 -4.39 32.45
C LEU A 111 -11.83 -5.44 31.33
N PRO A 112 -12.99 -6.07 31.04
CA PRO A 112 -13.10 -7.03 29.95
C PRO A 112 -12.69 -6.41 28.60
N ARG A 113 -11.71 -7.03 27.93
CA ARG A 113 -11.17 -6.56 26.64
C ARG A 113 -12.21 -6.45 25.54
N ARG A 114 -13.26 -7.27 25.57
CA ARG A 114 -14.40 -7.16 24.63
C ARG A 114 -15.08 -5.79 24.67
N LEU A 115 -15.08 -5.11 25.81
CA LEU A 115 -15.69 -3.78 25.96
C LEU A 115 -14.69 -2.69 25.57
N THR A 116 -13.45 -2.81 26.05
CA THR A 116 -12.41 -1.79 25.82
C THR A 116 -11.92 -1.76 24.37
N LEU A 117 -11.98 -2.88 23.65
CA LEU A 117 -11.54 -3.01 22.25
C LEU A 117 -12.69 -3.04 21.24
N ARG A 118 -13.95 -2.93 21.70
CA ARG A 118 -15.14 -3.12 20.87
C ARG A 118 -15.12 -2.26 19.61
N ASP A 119 -14.82 -0.98 19.77
CA ASP A 119 -14.94 0.01 18.71
C ASP A 119 -13.76 -0.08 17.73
N ALA A 120 -12.56 -0.37 18.21
CA ALA A 120 -11.38 -0.64 17.36
C ALA A 120 -11.58 -1.91 16.52
N TRP A 121 -12.15 -2.96 17.11
CA TRP A 121 -12.49 -4.19 16.40
C TRP A 121 -13.58 -3.95 15.35
N ARG A 122 -14.68 -3.30 15.74
CA ARG A 122 -15.80 -2.99 14.81
C ARG A 122 -15.36 -2.08 13.67
N GLY A 123 -14.52 -1.07 13.94
CA GLY A 123 -13.97 -0.21 12.90
C GLY A 123 -13.13 -0.99 11.89
N SER A 124 -12.30 -1.92 12.36
CA SER A 124 -11.48 -2.78 11.49
C SER A 124 -12.34 -3.77 10.69
N GLN A 125 -13.33 -4.38 11.32
CA GLN A 125 -14.32 -5.23 10.63
C GLN A 125 -15.03 -4.45 9.54
N LEU A 126 -15.53 -3.26 9.86
CA LEU A 126 -16.23 -2.40 8.91
C LEU A 126 -15.34 -2.10 7.70
N MET A 127 -14.11 -1.64 7.92
CA MET A 127 -13.20 -1.29 6.82
C MET A 127 -12.89 -2.48 5.90
N VAL A 128 -12.63 -3.66 6.47
CA VAL A 128 -12.36 -4.87 5.68
C VAL A 128 -13.61 -5.33 4.93
N LEU A 129 -14.76 -5.39 5.60
CA LEU A 129 -16.03 -5.80 4.99
C LEU A 129 -16.45 -4.85 3.87
N THR A 130 -16.38 -3.55 4.10
CA THR A 130 -16.68 -2.53 3.09
C THR A 130 -15.72 -2.69 1.91
N SER A 131 -14.41 -2.77 2.13
CA SER A 131 -13.44 -2.92 1.03
C SER A 131 -13.70 -4.17 0.17
N CYS A 132 -13.95 -5.32 0.82
CA CYS A 132 -14.26 -6.56 0.11
C CYS A 132 -15.63 -6.51 -0.59
N LEU A 133 -16.63 -5.88 0.02
CA LEU A 133 -17.94 -5.67 -0.60
C LEU A 133 -17.83 -4.77 -1.83
N CYS A 134 -17.05 -3.69 -1.76
CA CYS A 134 -16.82 -2.79 -2.88
C CYS A 134 -16.17 -3.51 -4.05
N LEU A 135 -15.15 -4.34 -3.81
CA LEU A 135 -14.59 -5.19 -4.87
C LEU A 135 -15.61 -6.21 -5.40
N GLY A 136 -16.37 -6.83 -4.49
CA GLY A 136 -17.42 -7.79 -4.81
C GLY A 136 -18.61 -7.20 -5.58
N VAL A 137 -18.79 -5.87 -5.54
CA VAL A 137 -19.83 -5.15 -6.28
C VAL A 137 -19.26 -4.52 -7.55
N ALA A 138 -18.12 -3.84 -7.46
CA ALA A 138 -17.49 -3.12 -8.57
C ALA A 138 -17.20 -4.03 -9.77
N LEU A 139 -16.59 -5.20 -9.51
CA LEU A 139 -16.23 -6.14 -10.57
C LEU A 139 -17.49 -6.66 -11.32
N PRO A 140 -18.54 -7.17 -10.64
CA PRO A 140 -19.76 -7.55 -11.34
C PRO A 140 -20.52 -6.39 -11.97
N ILE A 141 -20.53 -5.17 -11.39
CA ILE A 141 -21.15 -4.03 -12.06
C ILE A 141 -20.46 -3.81 -13.41
N GLY A 142 -19.14 -3.75 -13.44
CA GLY A 142 -18.39 -3.60 -14.69
C GLY A 142 -18.64 -4.74 -15.68
N PHE A 143 -18.72 -5.98 -15.19
CA PHE A 143 -19.08 -7.15 -15.98
C PHE A 143 -20.47 -7.02 -16.62
N THR A 144 -21.47 -6.60 -15.84
CA THR A 144 -22.84 -6.40 -16.35
C THR A 144 -22.96 -5.22 -17.30
N MET A 145 -22.23 -4.12 -17.06
CA MET A 145 -22.15 -2.99 -17.98
C MET A 145 -21.56 -3.39 -19.34
N ALA A 146 -20.65 -4.37 -19.35
CA ALA A 146 -20.08 -4.94 -20.57
C ALA A 146 -20.98 -6.01 -21.23
N GLY A 147 -22.21 -6.20 -20.75
CA GLY A 147 -23.19 -7.14 -21.32
C GLY A 147 -23.26 -8.51 -20.65
N GLY A 148 -22.51 -8.73 -19.57
CA GLY A 148 -22.51 -9.98 -18.83
C GLY A 148 -23.77 -10.20 -17.98
N SER A 149 -24.05 -11.46 -17.61
CA SER A 149 -25.19 -11.82 -16.76
C SER A 149 -25.28 -11.05 -15.43
N ALA A 150 -26.47 -10.51 -15.13
CA ALA A 150 -26.79 -9.84 -13.86
C ALA A 150 -26.64 -10.73 -12.61
N THR A 151 -26.67 -12.06 -12.78
CA THR A 151 -26.46 -13.01 -11.67
C THR A 151 -25.08 -12.89 -11.02
N ALA A 152 -24.08 -12.38 -11.77
CA ALA A 152 -22.75 -12.12 -11.26
C ALA A 152 -22.75 -11.12 -10.08
N LEU A 153 -23.70 -10.18 -10.04
CA LEU A 153 -23.85 -9.22 -8.93
C LEU A 153 -24.14 -9.94 -7.62
N VAL A 154 -25.07 -10.90 -7.64
CA VAL A 154 -25.43 -11.67 -6.44
C VAL A 154 -24.24 -12.49 -5.98
N VAL A 155 -23.56 -13.18 -6.91
CA VAL A 155 -22.37 -13.98 -6.60
C VAL A 155 -21.26 -13.11 -6.02
N GLY A 156 -20.97 -11.96 -6.64
CA GLY A 156 -19.91 -11.06 -6.20
C GLY A 156 -20.20 -10.41 -4.85
N VAL A 157 -21.45 -10.01 -4.57
CA VAL A 157 -21.85 -9.51 -3.24
C VAL A 157 -21.65 -10.58 -2.17
N VAL A 158 -22.09 -11.81 -2.45
CA VAL A 158 -21.94 -12.94 -1.51
C VAL A 158 -20.47 -13.25 -1.27
N LEU A 159 -19.66 -13.35 -2.34
CA LEU A 159 -18.22 -13.59 -2.22
C LEU A 159 -17.49 -12.44 -1.52
N GLY A 160 -17.83 -11.19 -1.81
CA GLY A 160 -17.25 -10.02 -1.18
C GLY A 160 -17.54 -9.99 0.32
N LEU A 161 -18.79 -10.25 0.72
CA LEU A 161 -19.18 -10.28 2.13
C LEU A 161 -18.55 -11.46 2.88
N LEU A 162 -18.72 -12.69 2.37
CA LEU A 162 -18.16 -13.89 3.00
C LEU A 162 -16.64 -13.86 3.01
N GLY A 163 -16.03 -13.36 1.94
CA GLY A 163 -14.58 -13.16 1.83
C GLY A 163 -14.07 -12.13 2.82
N GLY A 164 -14.75 -11.00 2.98
CA GLY A 164 -14.41 -10.00 3.99
C GLY A 164 -14.50 -10.55 5.42
N ILE A 165 -15.53 -11.34 5.73
CA ILE A 165 -15.65 -12.05 7.01
C ILE A 165 -14.46 -13.00 7.18
N LEU A 166 -14.16 -13.84 6.17
CA LEU A 166 -13.07 -14.80 6.26
C LEU A 166 -11.71 -14.11 6.46
N ILE A 167 -11.45 -13.03 5.71
CA ILE A 167 -10.20 -12.26 5.77
C ILE A 167 -10.04 -11.63 7.16
N VAL A 168 -11.06 -10.93 7.67
CA VAL A 168 -10.94 -10.25 8.96
C VAL A 168 -10.82 -11.24 10.13
N GLN A 169 -11.53 -12.37 10.08
CA GLN A 169 -11.38 -13.43 11.09
C GLN A 169 -9.99 -14.08 11.02
N SER A 170 -9.50 -14.36 9.81
CA SER A 170 -8.16 -14.92 9.62
C SER A 170 -7.10 -13.95 10.13
N TRP A 171 -7.26 -12.65 9.88
CA TRP A 171 -6.36 -11.62 10.37
C TRP A 171 -6.33 -11.55 11.90
N LEU A 172 -7.50 -11.56 12.56
CA LEU A 172 -7.62 -11.59 14.02
C LEU A 172 -7.00 -12.87 14.62
N ARG A 173 -7.27 -14.03 14.03
CA ARG A 173 -6.64 -15.31 14.45
C ARG A 173 -5.13 -15.27 14.31
N GLY A 174 -4.63 -14.59 13.28
CA GLY A 174 -3.21 -14.31 13.14
C GLY A 174 -2.64 -13.51 14.31
N GLN A 175 -3.35 -12.48 14.76
CA GLN A 175 -2.96 -11.63 15.89
C GLN A 175 -2.91 -12.38 17.23
N VAL A 176 -3.82 -13.34 17.44
CA VAL A 176 -3.93 -14.13 18.68
C VAL A 176 -3.05 -15.37 18.67
N ARG A 177 -2.47 -15.72 17.51
CA ARG A 177 -1.66 -16.93 17.33
C ARG A 177 -0.58 -17.05 18.42
N GLY A 178 -0.57 -18.19 19.12
CA GLY A 178 0.40 -18.49 20.18
C GLY A 178 -0.02 -18.03 21.58
N HIS A 179 -1.18 -17.38 21.74
CA HIS A 179 -1.66 -16.86 23.02
C HIS A 179 -3.01 -17.47 23.47
N ALA A 180 -3.80 -18.02 22.55
CA ALA A 180 -5.04 -18.73 22.86
C ALA A 180 -5.39 -19.78 21.80
N PRO A 181 -6.23 -20.77 22.14
CA PRO A 181 -6.75 -21.74 21.17
C PRO A 181 -7.56 -21.03 20.07
N LEU A 182 -7.34 -21.41 18.81
CA LEU A 182 -7.97 -20.81 17.63
C LEU A 182 -9.35 -21.41 17.30
N GLY A 183 -10.11 -21.81 18.32
CA GLY A 183 -11.39 -22.51 18.15
C GLY A 183 -12.58 -21.59 17.81
N GLY A 184 -13.45 -22.05 16.91
CA GLY A 184 -14.73 -21.40 16.58
C GLY A 184 -14.64 -20.17 15.67
N MET A 185 -15.80 -19.63 15.28
CA MET A 185 -15.95 -18.42 14.44
C MET A 185 -16.25 -17.15 15.25
N ALA A 186 -16.45 -17.27 16.57
CA ALA A 186 -16.74 -16.15 17.43
C ALA A 186 -15.50 -15.26 17.61
N SER A 187 -15.62 -13.97 17.30
CA SER A 187 -14.50 -13.02 17.42
C SER A 187 -14.22 -12.60 18.84
N TRP A 188 -15.24 -12.54 19.72
CA TRP A 188 -15.04 -11.99 21.07
C TRP A 188 -14.07 -12.78 21.95
N PRO A 189 -14.10 -14.12 21.99
CA PRO A 189 -13.10 -14.89 22.71
C PRO A 189 -11.66 -14.62 22.20
N LEU A 190 -11.51 -14.41 20.89
CA LEU A 190 -10.22 -14.07 20.29
C LEU A 190 -9.78 -12.65 20.67
N VAL A 191 -10.69 -11.68 20.67
CA VAL A 191 -10.40 -10.30 21.10
C VAL A 191 -9.99 -10.26 22.58
N GLU A 192 -10.63 -11.06 23.43
CA GLU A 192 -10.27 -11.17 24.86
C GLU A 192 -8.86 -11.75 25.05
N ALA A 193 -8.43 -12.64 24.16
CA ALA A 193 -7.12 -13.26 24.20
C ALA A 193 -5.95 -12.40 23.66
N ILE A 194 -6.20 -11.19 23.14
CA ILE A 194 -5.13 -10.37 22.53
C ILE A 194 -4.17 -9.84 23.60
N PRO A 195 -2.86 -10.15 23.55
CA PRO A 195 -1.91 -9.66 24.53
C PRO A 195 -1.75 -8.14 24.50
N GLY A 196 -1.94 -7.48 25.64
CA GLY A 196 -1.82 -6.02 25.78
C GLY A 196 -0.46 -5.48 25.35
N ALA A 197 0.65 -6.13 25.73
CA ALA A 197 2.00 -5.71 25.35
C ALA A 197 2.25 -5.75 23.83
N THR A 198 1.74 -6.77 23.15
CA THR A 198 1.83 -6.88 21.68
C THR A 198 1.01 -5.79 21.01
N MET A 199 -0.20 -5.53 21.52
CA MET A 199 -1.08 -4.48 21.03
C MET A 199 -0.48 -3.09 21.21
N LEU A 200 0.09 -2.80 22.39
CA LEU A 200 0.77 -1.53 22.68
C LEU A 200 1.93 -1.31 21.72
N ARG A 201 2.78 -2.32 21.54
CA ARG A 201 3.90 -2.25 20.58
C ARG A 201 3.41 -1.98 19.16
N GLN A 202 2.38 -2.68 18.70
CA GLN A 202 1.85 -2.49 17.34
C GLN A 202 1.21 -1.10 17.19
N SER A 203 0.50 -0.63 18.21
CA SER A 203 -0.16 0.67 18.21
C SER A 203 0.84 1.82 18.23
N LEU A 204 1.87 1.77 19.09
CA LEU A 204 2.96 2.75 19.10
C LEU A 204 3.67 2.82 17.74
N LEU A 205 3.89 1.67 17.09
CA LEU A 205 4.48 1.66 15.75
C LEU A 205 3.55 2.31 14.71
N SER A 206 2.25 2.01 14.74
CA SER A 206 1.26 2.59 13.83
C SER A 206 1.05 4.08 14.05
N GLU A 207 1.01 4.55 15.30
CA GLU A 207 0.92 5.97 15.65
C GLU A 207 2.19 6.70 15.23
N ALA A 208 3.36 6.11 15.45
CA ALA A 208 4.61 6.71 15.05
C ALA A 208 4.69 6.86 13.51
N VAL A 209 4.25 5.85 12.75
CA VAL A 209 4.15 5.95 11.28
C VAL A 209 3.14 7.03 10.88
N THR A 210 1.95 7.03 11.48
CA THR A 210 0.88 8.00 11.16
C THR A 210 1.28 9.43 11.49
N SER A 211 1.85 9.68 12.67
CA SER A 211 2.35 11.00 13.08
C SER A 211 3.49 11.48 12.16
N SER A 212 4.39 10.57 11.77
CA SER A 212 5.43 10.88 10.79
C SER A 212 4.83 11.23 9.42
N LEU A 213 3.79 10.54 8.97
CA LEU A 213 3.07 10.89 7.73
C LEU A 213 2.33 12.22 7.84
N ILE A 214 1.69 12.51 8.99
CA ILE A 214 1.01 13.79 9.23
C ILE A 214 2.02 14.92 9.11
N VAL A 215 3.15 14.84 9.82
CA VAL A 215 4.24 15.84 9.76
C VAL A 215 5.01 15.77 8.43
N SER A 216 4.60 14.88 7.52
CA SER A 216 5.24 14.64 6.21
C SER A 216 6.72 14.27 6.30
N ASP A 217 7.14 13.75 7.46
CA ASP A 217 8.42 13.08 7.66
C ASP A 217 8.33 11.63 7.16
N THR A 218 8.33 11.50 5.84
CA THR A 218 8.26 10.18 5.21
C THR A 218 9.50 9.33 5.47
N ARG A 219 10.61 9.95 5.88
CA ARG A 219 11.83 9.24 6.30
C ARG A 219 11.57 8.50 7.60
N ARG A 220 11.05 9.18 8.62
CA ARG A 220 10.71 8.57 9.91
C ARG A 220 9.57 7.56 9.78
N ALA A 221 8.55 7.87 8.99
CA ALA A 221 7.44 6.95 8.71
C ALA A 221 7.96 5.63 8.13
N ARG A 222 8.88 5.71 7.16
CA ARG A 222 9.52 4.54 6.53
C ARG A 222 10.37 3.75 7.52
N ALA A 223 11.23 4.42 8.29
CA ALA A 223 12.07 3.75 9.29
C ALA A 223 11.25 2.93 10.30
N GLN A 224 10.07 3.42 10.66
CA GLN A 224 9.15 2.75 11.59
C GLN A 224 8.31 1.68 10.90
N ALA A 225 7.77 1.98 9.71
CA ALA A 225 6.97 1.06 8.90
C ALA A 225 7.79 -0.14 8.40
N PHE A 226 9.09 0.03 8.21
CA PHE A 226 10.01 -1.03 7.82
C PHE A 226 10.98 -1.38 8.94
N SER A 227 10.61 -1.24 10.23
CA SER A 227 11.44 -1.74 11.32
C SER A 227 11.63 -3.27 11.18
N LEU A 228 12.75 -3.65 10.58
CA LEU A 228 13.00 -5.03 10.17
C LEU A 228 13.28 -5.86 11.41
N LYS A 229 12.46 -6.89 11.68
CA LYS A 229 12.95 -8.05 12.40
C LYS A 229 13.94 -8.76 11.49
N LEU A 230 15.22 -8.41 11.62
CA LEU A 230 16.29 -9.08 10.90
C LEU A 230 16.25 -10.57 11.28
N ARG A 231 15.98 -11.43 10.29
CA ARG A 231 15.85 -12.88 10.51
C ARG A 231 17.21 -13.55 10.75
N HIS A 232 18.28 -12.95 10.23
CA HIS A 232 19.63 -13.48 10.28
C HIS A 232 20.52 -12.55 11.10
N LYS A 233 21.54 -13.13 11.77
CA LYS A 233 22.60 -12.35 12.40
C LYS A 233 23.21 -11.40 11.36
N PRO A 234 23.68 -10.20 11.75
CA PRO A 234 24.29 -9.28 10.81
C PRO A 234 25.56 -9.90 10.22
N GLU A 235 25.45 -10.47 9.02
CA GLU A 235 26.61 -10.85 8.23
C GLU A 235 27.35 -9.57 7.83
N ARG A 236 28.68 -9.57 7.95
CA ARG A 236 29.46 -8.42 7.48
C ARG A 236 29.33 -8.36 5.96
N ILE A 237 28.89 -7.22 5.44
CA ILE A 237 28.91 -6.97 3.99
C ILE A 237 30.38 -6.99 3.59
N ARG A 238 30.75 -7.89 2.68
CA ARG A 238 32.12 -7.95 2.17
C ARG A 238 32.35 -6.70 1.33
N VAL A 239 33.38 -5.92 1.69
CA VAL A 239 33.77 -4.73 0.92
C VAL A 239 34.38 -5.21 -0.39
N ALA A 240 33.73 -4.90 -1.50
CA ALA A 240 34.14 -5.32 -2.85
C ALA A 240 34.37 -4.11 -3.77
N GLY A 241 34.88 -3.01 -3.21
CA GLY A 241 34.99 -1.71 -3.88
C GLY A 241 33.70 -0.89 -3.78
N PRO A 242 33.76 0.43 -4.08
CA PRO A 242 32.66 1.35 -3.76
C PRO A 242 31.37 0.99 -4.51
N HIS A 243 31.44 0.75 -5.82
CA HIS A 243 30.25 0.46 -6.63
C HIS A 243 29.58 -0.87 -6.28
N VAL A 244 30.37 -1.94 -6.18
CA VAL A 244 29.85 -3.30 -5.92
C VAL A 244 29.31 -3.39 -4.49
N THR A 245 29.91 -2.67 -3.53
CA THR A 245 29.44 -2.68 -2.13
C THR A 245 28.02 -2.12 -2.02
N VAL A 246 27.66 -1.09 -2.77
CA VAL A 246 26.29 -0.54 -2.79
C VAL A 246 25.28 -1.60 -3.27
N VAL A 247 25.56 -2.24 -4.41
CA VAL A 247 24.67 -3.26 -4.98
C VAL A 247 24.57 -4.49 -4.06
N LEU A 248 25.70 -4.94 -3.50
CA LEU A 248 25.72 -6.05 -2.54
C LEU A 248 24.97 -5.71 -1.25
N ALA A 249 25.04 -4.47 -0.78
CA ALA A 249 24.28 -4.02 0.39
C ALA A 249 22.78 -4.09 0.14
N ASP A 250 22.31 -3.67 -1.04
CA ASP A 250 20.91 -3.76 -1.42
C ASP A 250 20.44 -5.21 -1.54
N VAL A 251 21.17 -6.06 -2.26
CA VAL A 251 20.85 -7.49 -2.40
C VAL A 251 20.82 -8.16 -1.03
N THR A 252 21.82 -7.92 -0.20
CA THR A 252 21.87 -8.46 1.17
C THR A 252 20.71 -7.94 2.01
N GLY A 253 20.35 -6.66 1.86
CA GLY A 253 19.19 -6.05 2.49
C GLY A 253 17.90 -6.74 2.10
N LEU A 254 17.68 -7.00 0.81
CA LEU A 254 16.50 -7.71 0.31
C LEU A 254 16.44 -9.13 0.88
N LEU A 255 17.54 -9.88 0.80
CA LEU A 255 17.63 -11.25 1.32
C LEU A 255 17.36 -11.33 2.83
N ARG A 256 17.81 -10.33 3.60
CA ARG A 256 17.56 -10.26 5.06
C ARG A 256 16.10 -10.08 5.43
N THR A 257 15.30 -9.46 4.56
CA THR A 257 13.88 -9.21 4.83
C THR A 257 12.95 -10.31 4.32
N GLY A 258 13.52 -11.33 3.66
CA GLY A 258 12.88 -12.60 3.32
C GLY A 258 11.57 -12.43 2.57
N TRP A 259 10.48 -12.97 3.14
CA TRP A 259 9.14 -12.97 2.53
C TRP A 259 8.63 -11.57 2.17
N SER A 260 9.04 -10.53 2.91
CA SER A 260 8.59 -9.17 2.60
C SER A 260 9.17 -8.66 1.28
N SER A 261 10.47 -8.86 1.03
CA SER A 261 11.09 -8.52 -0.27
C SER A 261 10.59 -9.41 -1.40
N LEU A 262 10.30 -10.70 -1.14
CA LEU A 262 9.70 -11.55 -2.15
C LEU A 262 8.32 -11.03 -2.58
N GLY A 263 7.50 -10.55 -1.64
CA GLY A 263 6.20 -9.94 -1.96
C GLY A 263 6.33 -8.72 -2.86
N TRP A 264 7.29 -7.84 -2.58
CA TRP A 264 7.57 -6.67 -3.44
C TRP A 264 8.10 -7.07 -4.82
N LEU A 265 8.97 -8.08 -4.90
CA LEU A 265 9.51 -8.58 -6.15
C LEU A 265 8.42 -9.22 -7.02
N VAL A 266 7.53 -10.02 -6.44
CA VAL A 266 6.42 -10.64 -7.16
C VAL A 266 5.45 -9.56 -7.67
N LEU A 267 5.09 -8.59 -6.82
CA LEU A 267 4.24 -7.47 -7.23
C LEU A 267 4.87 -6.69 -8.40
N GLU A 268 6.16 -6.39 -8.30
CA GLU A 268 6.92 -5.71 -9.33
C GLU A 268 6.92 -6.47 -10.66
N LEU A 269 7.31 -7.75 -10.63
CA LEU A 269 7.37 -8.58 -11.83
C LEU A 269 6.01 -8.73 -12.50
N VAL A 270 4.94 -8.96 -11.73
CA VAL A 270 3.58 -9.05 -12.26
C VAL A 270 3.17 -7.73 -12.89
N ALA A 271 3.40 -6.59 -12.22
CA ALA A 271 3.04 -5.28 -12.75
C ALA A 271 3.81 -4.96 -14.04
N VAL A 272 5.14 -5.16 -14.07
CA VAL A 272 5.98 -4.92 -15.26
C VAL A 272 5.56 -5.82 -16.42
N VAL A 273 5.29 -7.10 -16.18
CA VAL A 273 4.81 -8.01 -17.22
C VAL A 273 3.50 -7.50 -17.80
N LEU A 274 2.54 -7.11 -16.96
CA LEU A 274 1.25 -6.58 -17.42
C LEU A 274 1.42 -5.29 -18.24
N VAL A 275 2.20 -4.31 -17.77
CA VAL A 275 2.48 -3.08 -18.53
C VAL A 275 3.20 -3.40 -19.86
N GLY A 276 4.01 -4.45 -19.90
CA GLY A 276 4.70 -4.92 -21.10
C GLY A 276 3.78 -5.57 -22.15
N LEU A 277 2.57 -6.00 -21.79
CA LEU A 277 1.67 -6.67 -22.75
C LEU A 277 1.21 -5.69 -23.83
N ASN A 278 1.38 -6.07 -25.10
CA ASN A 278 0.90 -5.31 -26.27
C ASN A 278 -0.59 -4.95 -26.17
N ALA A 279 -1.40 -5.90 -25.68
CA ALA A 279 -2.83 -5.71 -25.48
C ALA A 279 -3.16 -4.61 -24.45
N LEU A 280 -2.27 -4.36 -23.48
CA LEU A 280 -2.44 -3.29 -22.48
C LEU A 280 -1.87 -1.96 -22.94
N GLN A 281 -0.80 -1.97 -23.73
CA GLN A 281 -0.20 -0.77 -24.32
C GLN A 281 -1.14 -0.12 -25.33
N ASN A 282 -1.89 -0.93 -26.08
CA ASN A 282 -2.84 -0.49 -27.10
C ASN A 282 -4.30 -0.63 -26.65
N ALA A 283 -4.54 -0.77 -25.34
CA ALA A 283 -5.90 -0.82 -24.82
C ALA A 283 -6.60 0.52 -25.09
N SER A 284 -7.87 0.46 -25.49
CA SER A 284 -8.71 1.64 -25.72
C SER A 284 -8.99 2.40 -24.42
N SER A 285 -8.91 1.72 -23.27
CA SER A 285 -9.11 2.33 -21.96
C SER A 285 -7.97 3.27 -21.55
N PRO A 286 -8.28 4.53 -21.21
CA PRO A 286 -7.25 5.46 -20.73
C PRO A 286 -6.78 5.17 -19.29
N LEU A 287 -7.39 4.22 -18.57
CA LEU A 287 -7.13 3.98 -17.14
C LEU A 287 -6.22 2.78 -16.86
N LEU A 288 -6.20 1.77 -17.72
CA LEU A 288 -5.52 0.50 -17.44
C LEU A 288 -4.00 0.67 -17.35
N LEU A 289 -3.40 1.30 -18.35
CA LEU A 289 -1.96 1.54 -18.39
C LEU A 289 -1.48 2.41 -17.21
N PRO A 290 -2.07 3.59 -16.92
CA PRO A 290 -1.64 4.41 -15.79
C PRO A 290 -1.70 3.70 -14.43
N ILE A 291 -2.75 2.92 -14.17
CA ILE A 291 -2.90 2.20 -12.90
C ILE A 291 -1.81 1.12 -12.74
N LEU A 292 -1.51 0.38 -13.81
CA LEU A 292 -0.44 -0.63 -13.78
C LEU A 292 0.96 -0.01 -13.64
N VAL A 293 1.18 1.16 -14.22
CA VAL A 293 2.43 1.94 -14.04
C VAL A 293 2.56 2.41 -12.58
N VAL A 294 1.46 2.86 -11.95
CA VAL A 294 1.46 3.19 -10.50
C VAL A 294 1.74 1.94 -9.66
N LEU A 295 1.15 0.78 -10.00
CA LEU A 295 1.44 -0.48 -9.31
C LEU A 295 2.91 -0.88 -9.43
N THR A 296 3.53 -0.65 -10.59
CA THR A 296 4.97 -0.83 -10.80
C THR A 296 5.77 0.12 -9.92
N HIS A 297 5.38 1.39 -9.81
CA HIS A 297 6.03 2.33 -8.89
C HIS A 297 5.88 1.91 -7.42
N VAL A 298 4.73 1.39 -7.01
CA VAL A 298 4.50 0.87 -5.66
C VAL A 298 5.37 -0.37 -5.39
N GLY A 299 5.48 -1.30 -6.34
CA GLY A 299 6.37 -2.47 -6.27
C GLY A 299 7.83 -2.07 -6.06
N ALA A 300 8.31 -1.16 -6.91
CA ALA A 300 9.66 -0.61 -6.88
C ALA A 300 10.02 0.06 -5.54
N SER A 301 9.05 0.65 -4.84
CA SER A 301 9.27 1.31 -3.55
C SER A 301 9.78 0.35 -2.47
N GLY A 302 9.39 -0.93 -2.55
CA GLY A 302 9.85 -1.97 -1.64
C GLY A 302 11.24 -2.53 -1.97
N LEU A 303 11.69 -2.36 -3.22
CA LEU A 303 12.96 -2.86 -3.75
C LEU A 303 14.08 -1.83 -3.72
N THR A 304 13.75 -0.54 -3.78
CA THR A 304 14.70 0.60 -3.81
C THR A 304 14.97 1.20 -2.43
N ARG A 305 15.00 0.36 -1.38
CA ARG A 305 15.23 0.82 0.00
C ARG A 305 16.63 1.43 0.20
N GLY A 306 17.62 1.02 -0.59
CA GLY A 306 18.95 1.61 -0.59
C GLY A 306 18.93 3.10 -0.95
N LEU A 307 18.27 3.45 -2.06
CA LEU A 307 18.06 4.84 -2.49
C LEU A 307 17.40 5.69 -1.40
N GLN A 308 16.44 5.09 -0.70
CA GLN A 308 15.74 5.72 0.41
C GLN A 308 16.65 5.96 1.63
N GLY A 309 17.62 5.07 1.86
CA GLY A 309 18.67 5.22 2.88
C GLY A 309 19.70 6.27 2.48
N GLN A 310 20.12 6.28 1.21
CA GLN A 310 21.01 7.31 0.66
C GLN A 310 20.40 8.71 0.82
N ALA A 311 19.13 8.89 0.45
CA ALA A 311 18.43 10.17 0.62
C ALA A 311 18.34 10.61 2.09
N ALA A 312 18.32 9.66 3.03
CA ALA A 312 18.33 9.95 4.46
C ALA A 312 19.70 10.44 4.95
N ALA A 313 20.78 10.13 4.24
CA ALA A 313 22.14 10.63 4.46
C ALA A 313 22.46 11.87 3.61
N ALA A 314 21.44 12.53 3.03
CA ALA A 314 21.66 13.77 2.29
C ALA A 314 22.26 14.84 3.20
N GLY A 315 23.42 15.38 2.82
CA GLY A 315 24.21 16.32 3.61
C GLY A 315 25.39 15.68 4.35
N ASP A 316 25.43 14.37 4.47
CA ASP A 316 26.56 13.63 5.03
C ASP A 316 27.61 13.31 3.95
N GLN A 317 28.87 13.09 4.39
CA GLN A 317 29.91 12.60 3.48
C GLN A 317 29.63 11.14 3.11
N SER A 318 29.72 10.81 1.81
CA SER A 318 29.56 9.43 1.34
C SER A 318 30.63 8.53 1.96
N LEU A 319 30.19 7.46 2.65
CA LEU A 319 31.08 6.46 3.26
C LEU A 319 31.98 5.75 2.23
N LEU A 320 31.56 5.74 0.97
CA LEU A 320 32.25 5.08 -0.13
C LEU A 320 32.93 6.07 -1.09
N GLY A 321 32.89 7.38 -0.78
CA GLY A 321 33.46 8.43 -1.61
C GLY A 321 32.76 8.61 -2.97
N LEU A 322 31.55 8.08 -3.13
CA LEU A 322 30.76 8.22 -4.35
C LEU A 322 30.02 9.55 -4.36
N THR A 323 29.83 10.13 -5.54
CA THR A 323 28.87 11.24 -5.68
C THR A 323 27.45 10.70 -5.51
N TRP A 324 26.53 11.56 -5.06
CA TRP A 324 25.13 11.16 -4.88
C TRP A 324 24.50 10.62 -6.17
N THR A 325 24.89 11.15 -7.33
CA THR A 325 24.42 10.68 -8.64
C THR A 325 24.83 9.24 -8.93
N HIS A 326 26.10 8.90 -8.71
CA HIS A 326 26.60 7.54 -8.93
C HIS A 326 25.94 6.54 -7.97
N GLU A 327 25.82 6.90 -6.70
CA GLU A 327 25.18 6.04 -5.70
C GLU A 327 23.68 5.84 -5.99
N ALA A 328 22.96 6.89 -6.41
CA ALA A 328 21.56 6.78 -6.80
C ALA A 328 21.37 5.87 -8.03
N VAL A 329 22.27 5.98 -9.03
CA VAL A 329 22.27 5.09 -10.20
C VAL A 329 22.51 3.64 -9.78
N LEU A 330 23.41 3.36 -8.84
CA LEU A 330 23.67 2.00 -8.37
C LEU A 330 22.44 1.37 -7.67
N HIS A 331 21.63 2.17 -6.97
CA HIS A 331 20.40 1.70 -6.35
C HIS A 331 19.24 1.49 -7.35
N LEU A 332 19.20 2.27 -8.43
CA LEU A 332 18.09 2.25 -9.39
C LEU A 332 18.35 1.36 -10.62
N ALA A 333 19.58 1.34 -11.12
CA ALA A 333 19.93 0.69 -12.38
C ALA A 333 19.55 -0.79 -12.43
N PRO A 334 19.79 -1.63 -11.40
CA PRO A 334 19.39 -3.04 -11.46
C PRO A 334 17.88 -3.22 -11.70
N LEU A 335 17.06 -2.40 -11.04
CA LEU A 335 15.61 -2.45 -11.19
C LEU A 335 15.16 -1.85 -12.53
N ALA A 336 15.74 -0.73 -12.95
CA ALA A 336 15.43 -0.09 -14.22
C ALA A 336 15.78 -1.00 -15.42
N ILE A 337 16.91 -1.72 -15.34
CA ILE A 337 17.32 -2.72 -16.34
C ILE A 337 16.31 -3.88 -16.36
N LEU A 338 15.93 -4.41 -15.18
CA LEU A 338 14.92 -5.47 -15.10
C LEU A 338 13.59 -5.03 -15.73
N GLN A 339 13.11 -3.84 -15.38
CA GLN A 339 11.87 -3.27 -15.92
C GLN A 339 11.95 -3.12 -17.44
N PHE A 340 13.02 -2.52 -17.95
CA PHE A 340 13.25 -2.35 -19.38
C PHE A 340 13.27 -3.70 -20.10
N VAL A 341 14.07 -4.65 -19.63
CA VAL A 341 14.24 -5.95 -20.28
C VAL A 341 12.94 -6.75 -20.27
N VAL A 342 12.26 -6.84 -19.12
CA VAL A 342 11.02 -7.62 -18.99
C VAL A 342 9.90 -6.99 -19.81
N ALA A 343 9.66 -5.68 -19.68
CA ALA A 343 8.59 -5.03 -20.44
C ALA A 343 8.85 -5.07 -21.95
N THR A 344 10.10 -4.87 -22.39
CA THR A 344 10.46 -4.97 -23.81
C THR A 344 10.30 -6.40 -24.32
N ALA A 345 10.79 -7.40 -23.58
CA ALA A 345 10.68 -8.80 -23.98
C ALA A 345 9.22 -9.26 -24.07
N VAL A 346 8.39 -8.88 -23.09
CA VAL A 346 6.95 -9.19 -23.11
C VAL A 346 6.25 -8.45 -24.25
N GLY A 347 6.57 -7.18 -24.49
CA GLY A 347 6.02 -6.41 -25.61
C GLY A 347 6.36 -7.04 -26.96
N LEU A 348 7.63 -7.41 -27.15
CA LEU A 348 8.07 -8.12 -28.36
C LEU A 348 7.36 -9.47 -28.51
N ALA A 349 7.26 -10.26 -27.44
CA ALA A 349 6.60 -11.56 -27.46
C ALA A 349 5.08 -11.47 -27.69
N THR A 350 4.46 -10.34 -27.37
CA THR A 350 3.01 -10.10 -27.55
C THR A 350 2.66 -9.20 -28.73
N GLY A 351 3.65 -8.75 -29.50
CA GLY A 351 3.45 -8.12 -30.81
C GLY A 351 3.59 -6.60 -30.87
N SER A 352 4.14 -5.92 -29.86
CA SER A 352 4.33 -4.46 -29.86
C SER A 352 5.40 -3.97 -30.85
N GLY A 353 6.15 -4.86 -31.49
CA GLY A 353 7.18 -4.50 -32.48
C GLY A 353 8.21 -3.51 -31.93
N GLY A 354 8.49 -2.44 -32.69
CA GLY A 354 9.44 -1.39 -32.30
C GLY A 354 9.03 -0.59 -31.06
N ASP A 355 7.73 -0.50 -30.76
CA ASP A 355 7.21 0.26 -29.62
C ASP A 355 7.48 -0.42 -28.28
N ALA A 356 7.77 -1.74 -28.29
CA ALA A 356 8.12 -2.49 -27.08
C ALA A 356 9.26 -1.84 -26.31
N ALA A 357 10.31 -1.40 -27.02
CA ALA A 357 11.47 -0.75 -26.41
C ALA A 357 11.11 0.65 -25.88
N ALA A 358 10.25 1.39 -26.57
CA ALA A 358 9.79 2.71 -26.12
C ALA A 358 8.98 2.62 -24.82
N TYR A 359 8.06 1.66 -24.71
CA TYR A 359 7.33 1.40 -23.47
C TYR A 359 8.24 0.86 -22.36
N GLY A 360 9.18 -0.03 -22.68
CA GLY A 360 10.18 -0.51 -21.72
C GLY A 360 11.02 0.62 -21.13
N VAL A 361 11.52 1.54 -21.98
CA VAL A 361 12.25 2.75 -21.55
C VAL A 361 11.33 3.64 -20.72
N THR A 362 10.09 3.86 -21.16
CA THR A 362 9.12 4.69 -20.45
C THR A 362 8.92 4.23 -19.01
N ILE A 363 8.70 2.92 -18.79
CA ILE A 363 8.51 2.36 -17.45
C ILE A 363 9.76 2.59 -16.59
N ALA A 364 10.94 2.27 -17.13
CA ALA A 364 12.20 2.45 -16.42
C ALA A 364 12.39 3.93 -16.00
N LEU A 365 12.09 4.88 -16.88
CA LEU A 365 12.21 6.31 -16.62
C LEU A 365 11.15 6.82 -15.62
N LEU A 366 9.86 6.48 -15.82
CA LEU A 366 8.76 6.88 -14.94
C LEU A 366 8.99 6.36 -13.51
N VAL A 367 9.34 5.09 -13.38
CA VAL A 367 9.56 4.48 -12.06
C VAL A 367 10.82 5.03 -11.42
N SER A 368 11.94 5.16 -12.16
CA SER A 368 13.18 5.75 -11.62
C SER A 368 12.97 7.20 -11.17
N GLY A 369 12.32 8.02 -11.99
CA GLY A 369 11.98 9.41 -11.65
C GLY A 369 11.05 9.51 -10.45
N GLY A 370 10.00 8.67 -10.43
CA GLY A 370 9.09 8.55 -9.29
C GLY A 370 9.81 8.13 -8.01
N GLN A 371 10.76 7.18 -8.08
CA GLN A 371 11.53 6.73 -6.92
C GLN A 371 12.53 7.78 -6.44
N LEU A 372 13.20 8.50 -7.34
CA LEU A 372 14.03 9.65 -6.99
C LEU A 372 13.22 10.73 -6.26
N LEU A 373 12.05 11.08 -6.82
CA LEU A 373 11.14 12.04 -6.22
C LEU A 373 10.62 11.55 -4.86
N TYR A 374 10.25 10.27 -4.76
CA TYR A 374 9.78 9.65 -3.52
C TYR A 374 10.87 9.61 -2.43
N ALA A 375 12.13 9.40 -2.81
CA ALA A 375 13.25 9.38 -1.88
C ALA A 375 13.63 10.79 -1.39
N HIS A 376 13.60 11.80 -2.28
CA HIS A 376 14.14 13.15 -2.03
C HIS A 376 13.09 14.27 -1.89
N LYS A 377 11.80 13.94 -1.80
CA LYS A 377 10.73 14.95 -1.73
C LYS A 377 10.83 15.93 -0.56
N GLY A 378 11.48 15.59 0.54
CA GLY A 378 11.55 16.45 1.73
C GLY A 378 10.19 16.67 2.41
N PRO A 379 10.14 17.53 3.45
CA PRO A 379 8.92 17.81 4.20
C PRO A 379 7.88 18.53 3.34
N ALA A 380 6.61 18.41 3.72
CA ALA A 380 5.54 19.15 3.05
C ALA A 380 5.71 20.66 3.28
N PRO A 381 5.43 21.50 2.26
CA PRO A 381 5.32 22.94 2.46
C PRO A 381 4.27 23.27 3.53
N GLY A 382 4.51 24.31 4.32
CA GLY A 382 3.65 24.69 5.44
C GLY A 382 2.17 24.90 5.07
N ILE A 383 1.89 25.31 3.83
CA ILE A 383 0.51 25.47 3.31
C ILE A 383 -0.28 24.15 3.26
N PHE A 384 0.39 23.01 3.08
CA PHE A 384 -0.24 21.69 3.12
C PHE A 384 -0.43 21.16 4.54
N MET A 385 0.13 21.88 5.52
CA MET A 385 0.12 21.57 6.95
C MET A 385 -0.80 22.51 7.74
N SER A 386 -1.23 23.63 7.15
CA SER A 386 -2.10 24.64 7.77
C SER A 386 -3.55 24.50 7.27
N GLY A 387 -4.40 23.81 8.04
CA GLY A 387 -5.85 23.79 7.78
C GLY A 387 -6.60 22.68 8.53
N PRO A 388 -7.93 22.83 8.72
CA PRO A 388 -8.79 21.79 9.25
C PRO A 388 -8.98 20.69 8.19
N GLY A 389 -8.01 19.79 8.11
CA GLY A 389 -8.00 18.74 7.11
C GLY A 389 -6.59 18.22 6.93
N ARG A 390 -6.23 17.20 7.72
CA ARG A 390 -4.95 16.46 7.66
C ARG A 390 -4.67 15.81 6.28
N GLY A 391 -5.46 16.11 5.25
CA GLY A 391 -5.36 15.58 3.89
C GLY A 391 -4.24 16.19 3.04
N GLY A 392 -3.80 17.42 3.32
CA GLY A 392 -2.69 18.05 2.58
C GLY A 392 -1.38 17.29 2.72
N GLY A 393 -1.04 16.83 3.93
CA GLY A 393 0.12 15.95 4.17
C GLY A 393 0.01 14.59 3.48
N VAL A 394 -1.20 14.03 3.37
CA VAL A 394 -1.44 12.76 2.64
C VAL A 394 -1.23 12.95 1.13
N LEU A 395 -1.76 14.03 0.56
CA LEU A 395 -1.54 14.37 -0.85
C LEU A 395 -0.04 14.57 -1.13
N TRP A 396 0.67 15.27 -0.24
CA TRP A 396 2.13 15.39 -0.34
C TRP A 396 2.83 14.04 -0.22
N ALA A 397 2.35 13.14 0.65
CA ALA A 397 2.90 11.80 0.75
C ALA A 397 2.71 11.00 -0.55
N MET A 398 1.58 11.18 -1.24
CA MET A 398 1.20 10.46 -2.46
C MET A 398 1.71 11.10 -3.76
N HIS A 399 2.17 12.36 -3.74
CA HIS A 399 2.48 13.10 -4.97
C HIS A 399 3.46 12.40 -5.93
N PRO A 400 4.48 11.62 -5.50
CA PRO A 400 5.34 10.92 -6.46
C PRO A 400 4.55 9.89 -7.28
N GLY A 401 3.59 9.21 -6.65
CA GLY A 401 2.66 8.32 -7.34
C GLY A 401 1.70 9.08 -8.26
N ILE A 402 1.28 10.30 -7.89
CA ILE A 402 0.44 11.17 -8.76
C ILE A 402 1.22 11.60 -10.01
N VAL A 403 2.50 11.96 -9.87
CA VAL A 403 3.37 12.33 -11.00
C VAL A 403 3.56 11.12 -11.93
N VAL A 404 3.78 9.93 -11.37
CA VAL A 404 3.85 8.68 -12.13
C VAL A 404 2.52 8.38 -12.84
N LEU A 405 1.39 8.57 -12.16
CA LEU A 405 0.05 8.39 -12.73
C LEU A 405 -0.17 9.33 -13.94
N ALA A 406 0.17 10.61 -13.80
CA ALA A 406 0.09 11.59 -14.88
C ALA A 406 1.00 11.21 -16.06
N GLY A 407 2.22 10.73 -15.79
CA GLY A 407 3.10 10.18 -16.81
C GLY A 407 2.54 8.94 -17.51
N GLY A 408 1.85 8.06 -16.76
CA GLY A 408 1.12 6.93 -17.30
C GLY A 408 -0.02 7.34 -18.24
N PHE A 409 -0.77 8.40 -17.91
CA PHE A 409 -1.78 8.97 -18.81
C PHE A 409 -1.15 9.55 -20.06
N ALA A 410 -0.03 10.25 -19.96
CA ALA A 410 0.67 10.74 -21.13
C ALA A 410 1.19 9.59 -22.02
N ALA A 411 1.55 8.45 -21.45
CA ALA A 411 1.98 7.27 -22.18
C ALA A 411 0.89 6.61 -23.02
N THR A 412 -0.40 6.83 -22.74
CA THR A 412 -1.51 6.34 -23.58
C THR A 412 -1.64 7.12 -24.89
N LEU A 413 -0.94 8.25 -25.04
CA LEU A 413 -0.95 9.06 -26.28
C LEU A 413 0.01 8.55 -27.35
N GLY A 414 0.75 7.48 -27.07
CA GLY A 414 1.66 6.81 -28.00
C GLY A 414 3.12 6.76 -27.54
N ALA A 415 3.91 5.90 -28.19
CA ALA A 415 5.28 5.55 -27.80
C ALA A 415 6.24 6.75 -27.66
N GLY A 416 6.19 7.72 -28.57
CA GLY A 416 7.01 8.93 -28.48
C GLY A 416 6.68 9.80 -27.25
N THR A 417 5.38 10.02 -27.01
CA THR A 417 4.89 10.76 -25.84
C THR A 417 5.20 10.01 -24.54
N ALA A 418 5.14 8.69 -24.56
CA ALA A 418 5.49 7.83 -23.43
C ALA A 418 6.94 8.05 -22.99
N VAL A 419 7.90 8.01 -23.91
CA VAL A 419 9.32 8.24 -23.60
C VAL A 419 9.55 9.65 -23.08
N MET A 420 8.92 10.66 -23.70
CA MET A 420 9.00 12.04 -23.24
C MET A 420 8.42 12.22 -21.83
N ALA A 421 7.28 11.62 -21.53
CA ALA A 421 6.68 11.64 -20.20
C ALA A 421 7.61 10.99 -19.17
N GLY A 422 8.20 9.84 -19.50
CA GLY A 422 9.22 9.19 -18.70
C GLY A 422 10.41 10.11 -18.42
N ALA A 423 10.96 10.75 -19.46
CA ALA A 423 12.08 11.66 -19.35
C ALA A 423 11.75 12.89 -18.47
N VAL A 424 10.55 13.46 -18.59
CA VAL A 424 10.09 14.58 -17.76
C VAL A 424 9.98 14.16 -16.30
N VAL A 425 9.39 13.01 -16.00
CA VAL A 425 9.28 12.51 -14.62
C VAL A 425 10.67 12.21 -14.03
N LEU A 426 11.58 11.64 -14.82
CA LEU A 426 12.98 11.47 -14.41
C LEU A 426 13.66 12.81 -14.14
N ALA A 427 13.47 13.80 -15.00
CA ALA A 427 14.03 15.14 -14.83
C ALA A 427 13.50 15.83 -13.57
N ILE A 428 12.21 15.70 -13.27
CA ILE A 428 11.60 16.20 -12.02
C ILE A 428 12.25 15.52 -10.81
N GLY A 429 12.36 14.19 -10.81
CA GLY A 429 13.00 13.43 -9.73
C GLY A 429 14.48 13.78 -9.55
N TYR A 430 15.21 13.92 -10.66
CA TYR A 430 16.62 14.33 -10.68
C TYR A 430 16.80 15.75 -10.13
N SER A 431 16.00 16.71 -10.61
CA SER A 431 16.00 18.09 -10.13
C SER A 431 15.77 18.14 -8.62
N ARG A 432 14.77 17.39 -8.13
CA ARG A 432 14.51 17.33 -6.69
C ARG A 432 15.65 16.73 -5.89
N SER A 433 16.26 15.66 -6.40
CA SER A 433 17.42 15.01 -5.76
C SER A 433 18.63 15.95 -5.72
N SER A 434 18.90 16.66 -6.82
CA SER A 434 19.99 17.62 -6.90
C SER A 434 19.83 18.78 -5.90
N ALA A 435 18.60 19.26 -5.69
CA ALA A 435 18.31 20.30 -4.71
C ALA A 435 18.54 19.82 -3.27
N ALA A 436 18.31 18.53 -2.99
CA ALA A 436 18.54 17.95 -1.66
C ALA A 436 20.03 17.79 -1.30
N PHE A 437 20.89 17.59 -2.31
CA PHE A 437 22.34 17.47 -2.15
C PHE A 437 23.11 18.76 -2.47
N ALA A 438 22.41 19.86 -2.76
CA ALA A 438 23.06 21.15 -2.97
C ALA A 438 23.73 21.60 -1.66
N PRO A 439 24.96 22.17 -1.71
CA PRO A 439 25.58 22.76 -0.52
C PRO A 439 24.62 23.77 0.09
N ALA A 440 24.46 23.74 1.42
CA ALA A 440 23.72 24.79 2.10
C ALA A 440 24.33 26.13 1.69
N ARG A 441 23.55 26.96 0.99
CA ARG A 441 23.98 28.33 0.68
C ARG A 441 24.13 29.03 2.02
N VAL A 442 25.38 29.25 2.43
CA VAL A 442 25.71 30.09 3.57
C VAL A 442 25.36 31.51 3.13
N ASN A 443 24.17 31.96 3.52
CA ASN A 443 23.77 33.36 3.41
C ASN A 443 24.04 34.05 4.74
#